data_AF-A0A9N9SXP7-F1
#
_entry.id   AF-A0A9N9SXP7-F1
#
_cell.length_a   1.000
_cell.length_b   1.000
_cell.length_c   1.000
_cell.angle_alpha   90.00
_cell.angle_beta   90.00
_cell.angle_gamma   90.00
#
_symmetry.space_group_name_H-M   'P 1'
#
loop_
_entity.id
_entity.type
_entity.pdbx_description
1 polymer ?
#
loop_
_entity_poly.entity_id
_entity_poly.type
_entity_poly.pdbx_seq_one_letter_code
_entity_poly.pdbx_strand_id
1 'polypeptide(L)'
;MNSIPDLVTSTKLKRLLSLYLIQSLSQTIEQHFSESRPETELEIVTLQNDLCLKSVAGKENFWCLVSKQKYPILVNVALKISALFCSTYLCESTFSNMKFIKNKYRSRLTDEHLDSCIKLGITNYQPDVKKLTDMMDCQSSH
;
A
#
# COMPACT_ATOMS: atom_id res chain seq x y z
N MET A 1 29.08 -47.96 6.01
CA MET A 1 27.78 -47.26 6.00
C MET A 1 28.08 -45.80 6.30
N ASN A 2 28.16 -44.98 5.26
CA ASN A 2 28.48 -43.56 5.35
C ASN A 2 27.18 -42.78 5.59
N SER A 3 27.07 -42.06 6.69
CA SER A 3 26.03 -41.05 6.86
C SER A 3 26.46 -40.04 7.91
N ILE A 4 27.03 -38.91 7.48
CA ILE A 4 26.64 -37.55 7.92
C ILE A 4 27.05 -36.55 6.81
N PRO A 5 26.12 -36.03 5.99
CA PRO A 5 26.35 -34.75 5.33
C PRO A 5 25.13 -33.80 5.41
N ASP A 6 24.59 -33.51 6.60
CA ASP A 6 23.32 -32.73 6.70
C ASP A 6 23.45 -31.29 7.21
N LEU A 7 24.44 -30.94 8.04
CA LEU A 7 24.48 -29.60 8.65
C LEU A 7 25.21 -28.53 7.81
N VAL A 8 26.32 -28.91 7.17
CA VAL A 8 27.13 -28.01 6.33
C VAL A 8 26.41 -27.69 5.03
N THR A 9 25.77 -28.69 4.43
CA THR A 9 24.95 -28.57 3.21
C THR A 9 23.77 -27.62 3.45
N SER A 10 23.07 -27.75 4.59
CA SER A 10 21.97 -26.87 4.99
C SER A 10 22.40 -25.41 5.19
N THR A 11 23.54 -25.19 5.86
CA THR A 11 24.05 -23.83 6.12
C THR A 11 24.51 -23.15 4.82
N LYS A 12 25.17 -23.89 3.93
CA LYS A 12 25.60 -23.41 2.62
C LYS A 12 24.39 -23.08 1.74
N LEU A 13 23.38 -23.94 1.74
CA LEU A 13 22.14 -23.73 0.99
C LEU A 13 21.40 -22.47 1.47
N LYS A 14 21.26 -22.26 2.78
CA LYS A 14 20.64 -21.06 3.36
C LYS A 14 21.34 -19.77 2.93
N ARG A 15 22.67 -19.77 2.92
CA ARG A 15 23.46 -18.60 2.46
C ARG A 15 23.28 -18.34 0.97
N LEU A 16 23.29 -19.38 0.14
CA LEU A 16 23.08 -19.26 -1.30
C LEU A 16 21.67 -18.73 -1.62
N LEU A 17 20.64 -19.25 -0.95
CA LEU A 17 19.28 -18.76 -1.08
C LEU A 17 19.15 -17.30 -0.65
N SER A 18 19.80 -16.92 0.46
CA SER A 18 19.81 -15.52 0.93
C SER A 18 20.44 -14.57 -0.09
N LEU A 19 21.58 -14.93 -0.67
CA LEU A 19 22.26 -14.11 -1.68
C LEU A 19 21.43 -14.00 -2.95
N TYR A 20 20.86 -15.11 -3.40
CA TYR A 20 19.99 -15.13 -4.57
C TYR A 20 18.77 -14.22 -4.38
N LEU A 21 18.11 -14.28 -3.22
CA LEU A 21 16.96 -13.43 -2.91
C LEU A 21 17.30 -11.94 -2.90
N ILE A 22 18.45 -11.56 -2.31
CA ILE A 22 18.92 -10.18 -2.30
C ILE A 22 19.16 -9.70 -3.73
N GLN A 23 19.86 -10.50 -4.54
CA GLN A 23 20.16 -10.17 -5.94
C GLN A 23 18.89 -10.10 -6.80
N SER A 24 17.93 -11.00 -6.60
CA SER A 24 16.68 -10.97 -7.35
C SER A 24 15.84 -9.75 -6.97
N LEU A 25 15.77 -9.42 -5.68
CA LEU A 25 14.98 -8.29 -5.19
C LEU A 25 15.60 -6.96 -5.66
N SER A 26 16.92 -6.80 -5.52
CA SER A 26 17.60 -5.58 -5.97
C SER A 26 17.47 -5.36 -7.47
N GLN A 27 17.53 -6.44 -8.28
CA GLN A 27 17.30 -6.39 -9.71
C GLN A 27 15.87 -5.95 -10.06
N THR A 28 14.86 -6.49 -9.38
CA THR A 28 13.46 -6.09 -9.57
C THR A 28 13.26 -4.62 -9.17
N ILE A 29 13.88 -4.18 -8.08
CA ILE A 29 13.78 -2.79 -7.62
C ILE A 29 14.40 -1.82 -8.65
N GLU A 30 15.57 -2.14 -9.18
CA GLU A 30 16.23 -1.36 -10.22
C GLU A 30 15.35 -1.23 -11.48
N GLN A 31 14.76 -2.34 -11.94
CA GLN A 31 13.92 -2.39 -13.14
C GLN A 31 12.63 -1.55 -13.03
N HIS A 32 12.00 -1.54 -11.85
CA HIS A 32 10.68 -0.92 -11.69
C HIS A 32 10.71 0.46 -11.01
N PHE A 33 11.75 0.76 -10.24
CA PHE A 33 11.79 1.97 -9.40
C PHE A 33 12.99 2.89 -9.67
N SER A 34 13.88 2.50 -10.60
CA SER A 34 15.08 3.28 -11.00
C SER A 34 16.02 3.59 -9.84
N GLU A 35 16.10 2.69 -8.85
CA GLU A 35 16.99 2.82 -7.69
C GLU A 35 18.31 2.07 -7.95
N SER A 36 19.40 2.55 -7.34
CA SER A 36 20.74 1.98 -7.48
C SER A 36 20.81 0.56 -6.89
N ARG A 37 21.12 -0.44 -7.72
CA ARG A 37 21.23 -1.84 -7.30
C ARG A 37 22.23 -2.07 -6.13
N PRO A 38 23.49 -1.59 -6.17
CA PRO A 38 24.44 -1.84 -5.08
C PRO A 38 24.03 -1.16 -3.76
N GLU A 39 23.44 0.03 -3.83
CA GLU A 39 22.93 0.73 -2.63
C GLU A 39 21.71 -0.01 -2.05
N THR A 40 20.83 -0.52 -2.93
CA THR A 40 19.69 -1.34 -2.53
C THR A 40 20.14 -2.62 -1.83
N GLU A 41 21.12 -3.33 -2.38
CA GLU A 41 21.67 -4.55 -1.77
C GLU A 41 22.26 -4.28 -0.38
N LEU A 42 22.96 -3.15 -0.22
CA LEU A 42 23.50 -2.70 1.08
C LEU A 42 22.38 -2.40 2.09
N GLU A 43 21.32 -1.70 1.67
CA GLU A 43 20.16 -1.46 2.53
C GLU A 43 19.46 -2.77 2.93
N ILE A 44 19.30 -3.73 2.01
CA ILE A 44 18.68 -5.03 2.33
C ILE A 44 19.52 -5.78 3.37
N VAL A 45 20.84 -5.85 3.18
CA VAL A 45 21.74 -6.55 4.12
C VAL A 45 21.73 -5.87 5.49
N THR A 46 21.75 -4.54 5.53
CA THR A 46 21.72 -3.80 6.80
C THR A 46 20.37 -3.92 7.50
N LEU A 47 19.25 -3.94 6.77
CA LEU A 47 17.91 -4.17 7.30
C LEU A 47 17.76 -5.58 7.85
N GLN A 48 18.25 -6.60 7.12
CA GLN A 48 18.24 -8.01 7.54
C GLN A 48 19.09 -8.28 8.79
N ASN A 49 20.02 -7.39 9.13
CA ASN A 49 20.86 -7.49 10.32
C ASN A 49 20.43 -6.56 11.46
N ASP A 50 19.38 -5.75 11.28
CA ASP A 50 18.87 -4.85 12.32
C ASP A 50 18.04 -5.63 13.36
N LEU A 51 18.58 -5.76 14.58
CA LEU A 51 17.96 -6.52 15.67
C LEU A 51 16.66 -5.86 16.18
N CYS A 52 16.59 -4.52 16.18
CA CYS A 52 15.41 -3.80 16.62
C CYS A 52 14.26 -4.04 15.64
N LEU A 53 14.54 -3.94 14.35
CA LEU A 53 13.53 -4.14 13.30
C LEU A 53 13.11 -5.61 13.17
N LYS A 54 13.99 -6.57 13.47
CA LYS A 54 13.60 -8.00 13.56
C LYS A 54 12.50 -8.26 14.58
N SER A 55 12.51 -7.56 15.72
CA SER A 55 11.49 -7.74 16.77
C SER A 55 10.09 -7.29 16.34
N VAL A 56 10.01 -6.44 15.32
CA VAL A 56 8.75 -5.93 14.76
C VAL A 56 8.47 -6.43 13.34
N ALA A 57 9.29 -7.36 12.84
CA ALA A 57 9.07 -7.98 11.54
C ALA A 57 7.72 -8.70 11.52
N GLY A 58 6.90 -8.42 10.50
CA GLY A 58 5.57 -9.00 10.34
C GLY A 58 4.41 -8.16 10.90
N LYS A 59 4.68 -7.03 11.57
CA LYS A 59 3.61 -6.07 11.90
C LYS A 59 3.10 -5.38 10.64
N GLU A 60 1.79 -5.12 10.57
CA GLU A 60 1.14 -4.44 9.43
C GLU A 60 1.76 -3.07 9.14
N ASN A 61 2.16 -2.35 10.19
CA ASN A 61 2.78 -1.03 10.10
C ASN A 61 4.32 -1.07 10.08
N PHE A 62 4.94 -2.22 9.74
CA PHE A 62 6.40 -2.37 9.74
C PHE A 62 7.11 -1.23 9.01
N TRP A 63 6.68 -0.93 7.78
CA TRP A 63 7.29 0.13 6.94
C TRP A 63 7.12 1.55 7.51
N CYS A 64 6.18 1.78 8.43
CA CYS A 64 6.04 3.04 9.15
C CYS A 64 7.06 3.18 10.30
N LEU A 65 7.63 2.07 10.77
CA LEU A 65 8.63 2.02 11.84
C LEU A 65 10.06 2.08 11.30
N VAL A 66 10.26 1.76 10.02
CA VAL A 66 11.58 1.81 9.36
C VAL A 66 11.96 3.27 9.11
N SER A 67 13.14 3.69 9.60
CA SER A 67 13.62 5.06 9.42
C SER A 67 13.98 5.33 7.96
N LYS A 68 13.29 6.30 7.33
CA LYS A 68 13.61 6.79 5.98
C LYS A 68 15.02 7.37 5.87
N GLN A 69 15.60 7.87 6.96
CA GLN A 69 16.98 8.37 6.93
C GLN A 69 18.00 7.23 6.84
N LYS A 70 17.70 6.08 7.45
CA LYS A 70 18.59 4.92 7.50
C LYS A 70 18.41 3.99 6.30
N TYR A 71 17.18 3.90 5.78
CA TYR A 71 16.81 3.04 4.65
C TYR A 71 16.02 3.83 3.59
N PRO A 72 16.60 4.89 3.00
CA PRO A 72 15.90 5.76 2.07
C PRO A 72 15.34 5.02 0.85
N ILE A 73 16.09 4.08 0.27
CA ILE A 73 15.66 3.35 -0.92
C ILE A 73 14.51 2.41 -0.60
N LEU A 74 14.67 1.56 0.41
CA LEU A 74 13.66 0.55 0.76
C LEU A 74 12.36 1.18 1.24
N VAL A 75 12.42 2.26 2.02
CA VAL A 75 11.22 3.00 2.43
C VAL A 75 10.56 3.67 1.23
N ASN A 76 11.33 4.26 0.31
CA ASN A 76 10.79 4.88 -0.89
C ASN A 76 10.05 3.85 -1.78
N VAL A 77 10.66 2.68 -1.99
CA VAL A 77 10.05 1.58 -2.75
C VAL A 77 8.78 1.08 -2.07
N ALA A 78 8.80 0.85 -0.75
CA ALA A 78 7.62 0.43 0.00
C ALA A 78 6.46 1.44 -0.11
N LEU A 79 6.77 2.74 -0.06
CA LEU A 79 5.78 3.80 -0.26
C LEU A 79 5.22 3.81 -1.69
N LYS A 80 6.08 3.67 -2.72
CA LYS A 80 5.66 3.60 -4.13
C LYS A 80 4.72 2.40 -4.35
N ILE A 81 5.08 1.22 -3.84
CA ILE A 81 4.24 0.01 -3.92
C ILE A 81 2.89 0.25 -3.22
N SER A 82 2.91 0.81 -2.01
CA SER A 82 1.68 1.13 -1.26
C SER A 82 0.79 2.10 -2.04
N ALA A 83 1.37 3.12 -2.67
CA ALA A 83 0.64 4.07 -3.49
C ALA A 83 -0.01 3.42 -4.73
N LEU A 84 0.67 2.47 -5.38
CA LEU A 84 0.09 1.70 -6.48
C LEU A 84 -1.18 0.97 -6.04
N PHE A 85 -1.12 0.23 -4.92
CA PHE A 85 -2.30 -0.46 -4.37
C PHE A 85 -3.43 0.49 -4.00
N CYS A 86 -3.12 1.58 -3.28
CA CYS A 86 -4.11 2.58 -2.89
C CYS A 86 -4.77 3.24 -4.10
N SER A 87 -4.02 3.53 -5.16
CA SER A 87 -4.56 4.13 -6.38
C SER A 87 -5.52 3.21 -7.12
N THR A 88 -5.18 1.92 -7.26
CA THR A 88 -6.06 0.92 -7.88
C THR A 88 -7.36 0.78 -7.08
N TYR A 89 -7.24 0.61 -5.76
CA TYR A 89 -8.41 0.51 -4.88
C TYR A 89 -9.30 1.76 -4.96
N LEU A 90 -8.70 2.96 -4.92
CA LEU A 90 -9.46 4.21 -5.00
C LEU A 90 -10.16 4.35 -6.36
N CYS A 91 -9.50 3.98 -7.45
CA CYS A 91 -10.10 3.96 -8.78
C CYS A 91 -11.30 2.99 -8.84
N GLU A 92 -11.12 1.74 -8.38
CA GLU A 92 -12.18 0.73 -8.34
C GLU A 92 -13.38 1.17 -7.50
N SER A 93 -13.12 1.73 -6.32
CA SER A 93 -14.14 2.29 -5.43
C SER A 93 -14.86 3.48 -6.08
N THR A 94 -14.12 4.39 -6.72
CA THR A 94 -14.67 5.54 -7.44
C THR A 94 -15.59 5.10 -8.58
N PHE A 95 -15.17 4.13 -9.40
CA PHE A 95 -15.99 3.61 -10.50
C PHE A 95 -17.24 2.87 -9.98
N SER A 96 -17.10 2.08 -8.92
CA SER A 96 -18.23 1.37 -8.31
C SER A 96 -19.27 2.35 -7.75
N ASN A 97 -18.82 3.38 -7.03
CA ASN A 97 -19.65 4.46 -6.53
C ASN A 97 -20.33 5.22 -7.67
N MET A 98 -19.58 5.60 -8.71
CA MET A 98 -20.14 6.28 -9.89
C MET A 98 -21.26 5.45 -10.54
N LYS A 99 -21.06 4.14 -10.70
CA LYS A 99 -22.07 3.22 -11.26
C LYS A 99 -23.32 3.14 -10.38
N PHE A 100 -23.15 3.14 -9.06
CA PHE A 100 -24.27 3.15 -8.12
C PHE A 100 -25.06 4.47 -8.14
N ILE A 101 -24.34 5.60 -8.16
CA ILE A 101 -24.91 6.96 -8.18
C ILE A 101 -25.63 7.21 -9.52
N LYS A 102 -25.01 6.86 -10.65
CA LYS A 102 -25.61 6.92 -11.99
C LYS A 102 -26.47 5.68 -12.26
N ASN A 103 -27.57 5.57 -11.55
CA ASN A 103 -28.57 4.54 -11.83
C ASN A 103 -29.69 5.06 -12.74
N LYS A 104 -30.43 4.14 -13.38
CA LYS A 104 -31.50 4.45 -14.35
C LYS A 104 -32.66 5.28 -13.80
N TYR A 105 -32.74 5.45 -12.49
CA TYR A 105 -33.83 6.18 -11.82
C TYR A 105 -33.46 7.64 -11.52
N ARG A 106 -32.21 8.08 -11.78
CA ARG A 106 -31.75 9.46 -11.54
C ARG A 106 -31.55 10.23 -12.84
N SER A 107 -32.64 10.67 -13.46
CA SER A 107 -32.63 11.42 -14.73
C SER A 107 -32.19 12.90 -14.62
N ARG A 108 -32.09 13.46 -13.41
CA ARG A 108 -31.78 14.88 -13.15
C ARG A 108 -30.40 15.12 -12.53
N LEU A 109 -29.53 14.12 -12.51
CA LEU A 109 -28.21 14.24 -11.90
C LEU A 109 -27.28 15.06 -12.81
N THR A 110 -26.84 16.23 -12.33
CA THR A 110 -25.80 17.04 -13.02
C THR A 110 -24.40 16.55 -12.67
N ASP A 111 -23.40 16.97 -13.44
CA ASP A 111 -22.00 16.60 -13.19
C ASP A 111 -21.49 17.11 -11.83
N GLU A 112 -21.92 18.29 -11.40
CA GLU A 112 -21.57 18.85 -10.08
C GLU A 112 -22.13 17.99 -8.93
N HIS A 113 -23.39 17.54 -9.06
CA HIS A 113 -23.99 16.64 -8.08
C HIS A 113 -23.29 15.28 -8.05
N LEU A 114 -22.91 14.76 -9.23
CA LEU A 114 -22.20 13.49 -9.35
C LEU A 114 -20.82 13.57 -8.69
N ASP A 115 -20.04 14.61 -8.97
CA ASP A 115 -18.73 14.86 -8.37
C ASP A 115 -18.83 14.93 -6.84
N SER A 116 -19.80 15.70 -6.34
CA SER A 116 -20.07 15.81 -4.89
C SER A 116 -20.43 14.46 -4.27
N CYS A 117 -21.30 13.68 -4.91
CA CYS A 117 -21.69 12.35 -4.41
C CYS A 117 -20.52 11.36 -4.43
N ILE A 118 -19.68 11.38 -5.46
CA ILE A 118 -18.50 10.52 -5.54
C ILE A 118 -17.51 10.87 -4.42
N LYS A 119 -17.22 12.17 -4.22
CA LYS A 119 -16.36 12.65 -3.13
C LYS A 119 -16.87 12.20 -1.76
N LEU A 120 -18.18 12.27 -1.52
CA LEU A 120 -18.79 11.75 -0.30
C LEU A 120 -18.65 10.22 -0.19
N GLY A 121 -18.79 9.48 -1.29
CA GLY A 121 -18.75 8.01 -1.30
C GLY A 121 -17.35 7.39 -1.15
N ILE A 122 -16.28 8.14 -1.46
CA ILE A 122 -14.89 7.65 -1.38
C ILE A 122 -14.11 8.19 -0.17
N THR A 123 -14.71 9.08 0.62
CA THR A 123 -14.08 9.67 1.81
C THR A 123 -14.67 9.09 3.09
N ASN A 124 -13.93 9.20 4.18
CA ASN A 124 -14.46 8.90 5.53
C ASN A 124 -15.28 10.06 6.12
N TYR A 125 -15.63 11.07 5.32
CA TYR A 125 -16.41 12.20 5.78
C TYR A 125 -17.84 11.75 6.11
N GLN A 126 -18.28 12.02 7.34
CA GLN A 126 -19.66 11.80 7.76
C GLN A 126 -20.38 13.15 7.87
N PRO A 127 -21.38 13.42 7.01
CA PRO A 127 -22.15 14.65 7.13
C PRO A 127 -22.96 14.64 8.43
N ASP A 128 -23.03 15.79 9.10
CA ASP A 128 -23.91 15.98 10.25
C ASP A 128 -25.37 16.09 9.78
N VAL A 129 -26.02 14.94 9.67
CA VAL A 129 -27.40 14.82 9.18
C VAL A 129 -28.38 15.57 10.06
N LYS A 130 -28.13 15.67 11.38
CA LYS A 130 -29.01 16.39 12.31
C LYS A 130 -29.01 17.87 12.00
N LYS A 131 -27.81 18.46 11.92
CA LYS A 131 -27.64 19.86 11.56
C LYS A 131 -28.21 20.18 10.17
N LEU A 132 -28.04 19.27 9.21
CA LEU A 132 -28.65 19.43 7.88
C LEU A 132 -30.18 19.39 7.91
N THR A 133 -30.77 18.52 8.73
CA THR A 133 -32.23 18.43 8.90
C THR A 133 -32.78 19.66 9.60
N ASP A 134 -32.07 20.18 10.60
CA ASP A 134 -32.47 21.39 11.34
C ASP A 134 -32.39 22.66 10.48
N MET A 135 -31.52 22.67 9.45
CA MET A 135 -31.38 23.77 8.49
C MET A 135 -32.34 23.67 7.29
N MET A 136 -33.02 22.54 7.12
CA MET A 136 -33.89 22.31 5.97
C MET A 136 -35.31 22.78 6.29
N ASP A 137 -35.69 23.93 5.73
CA ASP A 137 -37.07 24.39 5.81
C ASP A 137 -38.00 23.41 5.07
N CYS A 138 -39.01 22.89 5.77
CA CYS A 138 -39.98 21.96 5.20
C CYS A 138 -40.69 22.61 4.01
N GLN A 139 -40.35 22.17 2.79
CA GLN A 139 -41.13 22.49 1.61
C GLN A 139 -42.42 21.66 1.67
N SER A 140 -43.50 22.28 2.14
CA SER A 140 -44.84 21.67 2.08
C SER A 140 -45.18 21.37 0.63
N SER A 141 -45.42 20.09 0.32
CA SER A 141 -45.95 19.67 -0.97
C SER A 141 -47.38 20.21 -1.16
N HIS A 142 -47.66 20.81 -2.31
CA HIS A 142 -49.01 21.17 -2.75
C HIS A 142 -49.84 19.95 -3.13
#